data_AF-A0A161YLX0-F1
#
_entry.id   AF-A0A161YLX0-F1
#
_cell.length_a   1.000
_cell.length_b   1.000
_cell.length_c   1.000
_cell.angle_alpha   90.00
_cell.angle_beta   90.00
_cell.angle_gamma   90.00
#
_symmetry.space_group_name_H-M   'P 1'
#
loop_
_entity.id
_entity.type
_entity.pdbx_description
1 polymer ?
#
loop_
_entity_poly.entity_id
_entity_poly.type
_entity_poly.pdbx_seq_one_letter_code
_entity_poly.pdbx_strand_id
1 'polypeptide(L)'
;MNKTILESALLNESFISYFKRTGGGFNPLDCEYITLEERITSWLMSDDEYMAAPHYFVPVGSEQPKQRIVPKHMVATGLKSRNIGIAKMWRFFIGFTLQKPPMCSEVSKLYEALGSQDIHWTMTCEQIQQFQNKRTIDELSIY
;
A
#
# COMPACT_ATOMS: atom_id res chain seq x y z
N MET A 1 16.88 -5.26 9.40
CA MET A 1 16.35 -4.62 8.18
C MET A 1 15.04 -3.95 8.56
N ASN A 2 14.95 -2.62 8.52
CA ASN A 2 13.72 -1.90 8.85
C ASN A 2 12.72 -2.14 7.72
N LYS A 3 11.71 -2.96 7.97
CA LYS A 3 10.63 -3.21 7.02
C LYS A 3 9.57 -2.15 7.17
N THR A 4 9.15 -1.59 6.05
CA THR A 4 8.01 -0.67 6.03
C THR A 4 6.72 -1.41 6.39
N ILE A 5 5.70 -0.67 6.80
CA ILE A 5 4.40 -1.29 7.07
C ILE A 5 3.75 -1.79 5.78
N LEU A 6 4.00 -1.12 4.64
CA LEU A 6 3.50 -1.57 3.34
C LEU A 6 4.11 -2.91 2.96
N GLU A 7 5.42 -3.04 3.10
CA GLU A 7 6.13 -4.31 2.86
C GLU A 7 5.60 -5.41 3.79
N SER A 8 5.42 -5.08 5.07
CA SER A 8 4.89 -6.03 6.07
C SER A 8 3.46 -6.47 5.75
N ALA A 9 2.61 -5.57 5.25
CA ALA A 9 1.26 -5.87 4.81
C ALA A 9 1.28 -6.75 3.54
N LEU A 10 2.09 -6.40 2.54
CA LEU A 10 2.22 -7.16 1.29
C LEU A 10 2.73 -8.59 1.54
N LEU A 11 3.64 -8.77 2.49
CA LEU A 11 4.19 -10.09 2.87
C LEU A 11 3.29 -10.88 3.84
N ASN A 12 2.13 -10.34 4.24
CA ASN A 12 1.23 -11.00 5.18
C ASN A 12 0.05 -11.66 4.44
N GLU A 13 0.13 -12.98 4.23
CA GLU A 13 -0.91 -13.75 3.53
C GLU A 13 -2.30 -13.65 4.15
N SER A 14 -2.39 -13.55 5.48
CA SER A 14 -3.66 -13.40 6.20
C SER A 14 -4.29 -12.05 5.90
N PHE A 15 -3.49 -10.99 5.87
CA PHE A 15 -3.94 -9.67 5.46
C PHE A 15 -4.35 -9.64 3.99
N ILE A 16 -3.56 -10.20 3.07
CA ILE A 16 -3.93 -10.24 1.64
C ILE A 16 -5.26 -10.99 1.44
N SER A 17 -5.44 -12.12 2.13
CA SER A 17 -6.69 -12.89 2.10
C SER A 17 -7.87 -12.11 2.70
N TYR A 18 -7.66 -11.34 3.76
CA TYR A 18 -8.66 -10.41 4.30
C TYR A 18 -8.98 -9.32 3.28
N PHE A 19 -7.99 -8.59 2.78
CA PHE A 19 -8.12 -7.49 1.83
C PHE A 19 -8.97 -7.89 0.62
N LYS A 20 -8.68 -9.04 0.00
CA LYS A 20 -9.45 -9.56 -1.13
C LYS A 20 -10.91 -9.83 -0.78
N ARG A 21 -11.18 -10.49 0.36
CA ARG A 21 -12.53 -10.89 0.77
C ARG A 21 -13.39 -9.71 1.22
N THR A 22 -12.79 -8.67 1.80
CA THR A 22 -13.54 -7.56 2.43
C THR A 22 -13.74 -6.36 1.51
N GLY A 23 -13.53 -6.51 0.20
CA GLY A 23 -13.79 -5.44 -0.78
C GLY A 23 -12.58 -4.59 -1.17
N GLY A 24 -11.35 -5.09 -0.92
CA GLY A 24 -10.11 -4.50 -1.41
C GLY A 24 -10.10 -4.34 -2.95
N GLY A 25 -10.82 -5.21 -3.66
CA GLY A 25 -11.17 -5.03 -5.07
C GLY A 25 -10.06 -5.38 -6.07
N PHE A 26 -8.87 -5.76 -5.58
CA PHE A 26 -7.77 -6.31 -6.40
C PHE A 26 -6.84 -7.13 -5.52
N ASN A 27 -5.97 -7.94 -6.13
CA ASN A 27 -4.84 -8.57 -5.45
C ASN A 27 -3.56 -7.78 -5.77
N PRO A 28 -2.93 -7.12 -4.79
CA PRO A 28 -1.77 -6.26 -5.04
C PRO A 28 -0.54 -7.03 -5.55
N LEU A 29 -0.54 -8.37 -5.46
CA LEU A 29 0.57 -9.23 -5.88
C LEU A 29 0.27 -10.02 -7.18
N ASP A 30 -0.94 -9.95 -7.73
CA ASP A 30 -1.39 -10.76 -8.87
C ASP A 30 -0.99 -10.18 -10.24
N CYS A 31 0.21 -10.51 -10.74
CA CYS A 31 0.72 -10.08 -12.05
C CYS A 31 1.56 -11.22 -12.58
N GLU A 32 1.20 -11.68 -13.78
CA GLU A 32 1.83 -12.83 -14.42
C GLU A 32 3.21 -12.51 -15.00
N TYR A 33 3.59 -11.23 -15.08
CA TYR A 33 4.69 -10.77 -15.93
C TYR A 33 5.91 -10.23 -15.18
N ILE A 34 5.81 -10.05 -13.86
CA ILE A 34 6.94 -9.65 -13.01
C ILE A 34 7.03 -10.57 -11.81
N THR A 35 8.23 -10.72 -11.26
CA THR A 35 8.45 -11.48 -10.03
C THR A 35 7.74 -10.83 -8.85
N LEU A 36 7.51 -11.63 -7.80
CA LEU A 36 6.95 -11.13 -6.54
C LEU A 36 7.82 -10.01 -5.93
N GLU A 37 9.14 -10.15 -6.02
CA GLU A 37 10.11 -9.18 -5.52
C GLU A 37 10.04 -7.85 -6.28
N GLU A 38 10.05 -7.89 -7.61
CA GLU A 38 9.87 -6.71 -8.45
C GLU A 38 8.54 -6.01 -8.15
N ARG A 39 7.50 -6.80 -7.91
CA ARG A 39 6.20 -6.26 -7.56
C ARG A 39 6.19 -5.56 -6.23
N ILE A 40 6.70 -6.19 -5.16
CA ILE A 40 6.80 -5.56 -3.85
C ILE A 40 7.63 -4.28 -3.96
N THR A 41 8.76 -4.33 -4.66
CA THR A 41 9.62 -3.16 -4.90
C THR A 41 8.84 -2.02 -5.55
N SER A 42 8.05 -2.30 -6.59
CA SER A 42 7.24 -1.27 -7.27
C SER A 42 6.23 -0.55 -6.37
N TRP A 43 5.70 -1.23 -5.35
CA TRP A 43 4.78 -0.62 -4.38
C TRP A 43 5.51 0.27 -3.36
N LEU A 44 6.78 -0.03 -3.11
CA LEU A 44 7.62 0.66 -2.13
C LEU A 44 8.40 1.85 -2.72
N MET A 45 8.49 1.95 -4.06
CA MET A 45 9.09 3.10 -4.73
C MET A 45 8.40 4.41 -4.34
N SER A 46 9.19 5.46 -4.20
CA SER A 46 8.69 6.84 -4.23
C SER A 46 8.05 7.15 -5.59
N ASP A 47 7.31 8.26 -5.65
CA ASP A 47 6.66 8.70 -6.89
C ASP A 47 7.68 8.99 -8.00
N ASP A 48 8.80 9.62 -7.67
CA ASP A 48 9.88 9.93 -8.62
C ASP A 48 10.59 8.66 -9.11
N GLU A 49 10.90 7.73 -8.19
CA GLU A 49 11.51 6.43 -8.55
C GLU A 49 10.58 5.63 -9.45
N TYR A 50 9.28 5.59 -9.14
CA TYR A 50 8.30 4.91 -9.95
C TYR A 50 8.20 5.56 -11.34
N MET A 51 8.20 6.89 -11.45
CA MET A 51 8.14 7.57 -12.75
C MET A 51 9.40 7.37 -13.60
N ALA A 52 10.56 7.19 -12.97
CA ALA A 52 11.83 6.95 -13.63
C ALA A 52 12.07 5.48 -14.01
N ALA A 53 11.42 4.55 -13.31
CA ALA A 53 11.54 3.11 -13.56
C ALA A 53 11.07 2.72 -14.98
N PRO A 54 11.69 1.71 -15.60
CA PRO A 54 11.24 1.22 -16.89
C PRO A 54 9.94 0.41 -16.72
N HIS A 55 8.85 0.90 -17.32
CA HIS A 55 7.55 0.22 -17.33
C HIS A 55 7.31 -0.47 -18.67
N TYR A 56 6.86 -1.72 -18.61
CA TYR A 56 6.62 -2.54 -19.79
C TYR A 56 5.17 -3.06 -19.80
N PHE A 57 4.57 -3.14 -20.98
CA PHE A 57 3.33 -3.90 -21.18
C PHE A 57 3.51 -4.95 -22.26
N VAL A 58 2.75 -6.05 -22.13
CA VAL A 58 2.56 -7.04 -23.18
C VAL A 58 1.23 -6.76 -23.88
N PRO A 59 1.20 -6.55 -25.21
CA PRO A 59 -0.06 -6.38 -25.92
C PRO A 59 -0.96 -7.61 -25.77
N VAL A 60 -2.23 -7.39 -25.44
CA VAL A 60 -3.22 -8.47 -25.42
C VAL A 60 -3.34 -9.07 -26.83
N GLY A 61 -3.10 -10.37 -26.96
CA GLY A 61 -3.26 -11.11 -28.22
C GLY A 61 -2.03 -11.19 -29.13
N SER A 62 -0.81 -10.84 -28.67
CA SER A 62 0.40 -11.08 -29.46
C SER A 62 1.02 -12.45 -29.18
N GLU A 63 1.24 -13.25 -30.23
CA GLU A 63 1.89 -14.58 -30.18
C GLU A 63 3.36 -14.55 -29.71
N GLN A 64 3.96 -13.38 -29.58
CA GLN A 64 5.25 -13.17 -28.90
C GLN A 64 5.17 -11.94 -28.01
N PRO A 65 5.67 -12.00 -26.76
CA PRO A 65 5.66 -10.85 -25.86
C PRO A 65 6.72 -9.85 -26.30
N LYS A 66 6.41 -9.02 -27.31
CA LYS A 66 7.19 -7.79 -27.53
C LYS A 66 6.82 -6.84 -26.40
N GLN A 67 7.61 -6.87 -25.33
CA GLN A 67 7.54 -5.87 -24.26
C GLN A 67 7.69 -4.49 -24.90
N ARG A 68 6.66 -3.67 -24.76
CA ARG A 68 6.69 -2.27 -25.20
C ARG A 68 6.86 -1.37 -23.99
N ILE A 69 7.72 -0.37 -24.13
CA ILE A 69 7.86 0.68 -23.13
C ILE A 69 6.53 1.41 -23.02
N VAL A 70 6.02 1.52 -21.79
CA VAL A 70 4.79 2.24 -21.48
C VAL A 70 5.04 3.75 -21.70
N PRO A 71 4.20 4.45 -22.46
CA PRO A 71 4.33 5.90 -22.62
C PRO A 71 4.23 6.64 -21.27
N LYS A 72 5.00 7.73 -21.08
CA LYS A 72 5.06 8.48 -19.81
C LYS A 72 3.69 8.89 -19.24
N HIS A 73 2.73 9.27 -20.09
CA HIS A 73 1.39 9.64 -19.63
C HIS A 73 0.58 8.45 -19.06
N MET A 74 0.84 7.24 -19.55
CA MET A 74 0.26 6.02 -18.99
C MET A 74 0.97 5.62 -17.69
N VAL A 75 2.29 5.83 -17.59
CA VAL A 75 3.03 5.67 -16.33
C VAL A 75 2.46 6.59 -15.25
N ALA A 76 2.15 7.85 -15.56
CA ALA A 76 1.51 8.77 -14.63
C ALA A 76 0.10 8.32 -14.20
N THR A 77 -0.68 7.73 -15.12
CA THR A 77 -1.97 7.10 -14.77
C THR A 77 -1.78 5.89 -13.85
N GLY A 78 -0.75 5.08 -14.10
CA GLY A 78 -0.34 3.97 -13.26
C GLY A 78 0.07 4.42 -11.85
N LEU A 79 0.88 5.47 -11.76
CA LEU A 79 1.27 6.12 -10.51
C LEU A 79 0.05 6.53 -9.69
N LYS A 80 -0.90 7.25 -10.29
CA LYS A 80 -2.14 7.64 -9.61
C LYS A 80 -2.91 6.43 -9.08
N SER A 81 -2.98 5.37 -9.88
CA SER A 81 -3.66 4.12 -9.50
C SER A 81 -2.93 3.39 -8.37
N ARG A 82 -1.58 3.39 -8.39
CA ARG A 82 -0.73 2.89 -7.30
C ARG A 82 -1.04 3.63 -6.00
N ASN A 83 -1.02 4.95 -6.02
CA ASN A 83 -1.21 5.76 -4.81
C ASN A 83 -2.62 5.58 -4.21
N ILE A 84 -3.66 5.46 -5.06
CA ILE A 84 -5.02 5.08 -4.61
C ILE A 84 -5.01 3.67 -3.99
N GLY A 85 -4.36 2.70 -4.64
CA GLY A 85 -4.23 1.33 -4.15
C GLY A 85 -3.53 1.27 -2.80
N ILE A 86 -2.44 2.02 -2.64
CA ILE A 86 -1.69 2.17 -1.38
C ILE A 86 -2.61 2.73 -0.29
N ALA A 87 -3.25 3.88 -0.52
CA ALA A 87 -4.18 4.49 0.45
C ALA A 87 -5.29 3.51 0.87
N LYS A 88 -5.83 2.75 -0.09
CA LYS A 88 -6.83 1.72 0.18
C LYS A 88 -6.27 0.58 1.03
N MET A 89 -5.09 0.05 0.69
CA MET A 89 -4.43 -0.99 1.49
C MET A 89 -4.17 -0.52 2.92
N TRP A 90 -3.79 0.75 3.12
CA TRP A 90 -3.56 1.29 4.46
C TRP A 90 -4.78 1.19 5.36
N ARG A 91 -5.90 1.69 4.84
CA ARG A 91 -7.17 1.69 5.58
C ARG A 91 -7.62 0.28 5.95
N PHE A 92 -7.42 -0.66 5.03
CA PHE A 92 -7.73 -2.07 5.28
C PHE A 92 -6.76 -2.71 6.26
N PHE A 93 -5.48 -2.34 6.24
CA PHE A 93 -4.49 -2.85 7.18
C PHE A 93 -4.82 -2.41 8.60
N ILE A 94 -5.20 -1.15 8.79
CA ILE A 94 -5.70 -0.65 10.08
C ILE A 94 -6.94 -1.47 10.54
N GLY A 95 -7.91 -1.66 9.65
CA GLY A 95 -9.11 -2.47 9.95
C GLY A 95 -8.77 -3.92 10.32
N PHE A 96 -7.81 -4.53 9.62
CA PHE A 96 -7.31 -5.87 9.91
C PHE A 96 -6.66 -5.95 11.30
N THR A 97 -5.77 -5.01 11.62
CA THR A 97 -5.09 -4.96 12.93
C THR A 97 -6.07 -4.75 14.09
N LEU A 98 -7.09 -3.89 13.90
CA LEU A 98 -8.10 -3.61 14.92
C LEU A 98 -9.23 -4.66 14.96
N GLN A 99 -9.27 -5.60 14.01
CA GLN A 99 -10.38 -6.53 13.81
C GLN A 99 -11.73 -5.82 13.63
N LYS A 100 -11.72 -4.70 12.88
CA LYS A 100 -12.90 -3.86 12.62
C LYS A 100 -13.13 -3.70 11.11
N PRO A 101 -14.36 -3.36 10.68
CA PRO A 101 -14.61 -3.02 9.28
C PRO A 101 -13.77 -1.80 8.85
N PRO A 102 -13.15 -1.80 7.65
CA PRO A 102 -12.21 -0.76 7.24
C PRO A 102 -12.86 0.62 7.05
N MET A 103 -14.18 0.66 6.89
CA MET A 103 -14.94 1.89 6.71
C MET A 103 -15.66 2.37 7.99
N CYS A 104 -15.42 1.74 9.14
CA CYS A 104 -16.05 2.18 10.39
C CYS A 104 -15.43 3.49 10.91
N SER A 105 -16.13 4.14 11.84
CA SER A 105 -15.71 5.42 12.42
C SER A 105 -14.36 5.34 13.13
N GLU A 106 -14.09 4.27 13.88
CA GLU A 106 -12.82 4.03 14.59
C GLU A 106 -11.64 3.97 13.62
N VAL A 107 -11.76 3.16 12.56
CA VAL A 107 -10.71 3.05 11.53
C VAL A 107 -10.52 4.38 10.79
N SER A 108 -11.61 5.09 10.50
CA SER A 108 -11.55 6.39 9.80
C SER A 108 -10.78 7.43 10.61
N LYS A 109 -11.10 7.56 11.90
CA LYS A 109 -10.39 8.46 12.82
C LYS A 109 -8.90 8.14 12.93
N LEU A 110 -8.55 6.84 12.99
CA LEU A 110 -7.16 6.44 13.07
C LEU A 110 -6.43 6.66 11.73
N TYR A 111 -7.07 6.35 10.61
CA TYR A 111 -6.55 6.62 9.28
C TYR A 111 -6.28 8.12 9.05
N GLU A 112 -7.20 9.00 9.45
CA GLU A 112 -7.05 10.46 9.35
C GLU A 112 -5.94 10.98 10.28
N ALA A 113 -5.88 10.47 11.52
CA ALA A 113 -4.88 10.89 12.49
C ALA A 113 -3.46 10.43 12.17
N LEU A 114 -3.32 9.28 11.50
CA LEU A 114 -2.06 8.79 10.96
C LEU A 114 -1.72 9.45 9.61
N GLY A 115 -2.50 10.44 9.16
CA GLY A 115 -2.26 11.14 7.90
C GLY A 115 -2.59 10.28 6.67
N SER A 116 -3.38 10.85 5.76
CA SER A 116 -3.65 10.25 4.46
C SER A 116 -2.57 10.54 3.41
N GLN A 117 -1.51 11.28 3.77
CA GLN A 117 -0.48 11.77 2.85
C GLN A 117 0.92 11.35 3.32
N ASP A 118 1.62 10.66 2.42
CA ASP A 118 3.07 10.43 2.22
C ASP A 118 4.03 10.14 3.39
N ILE A 119 3.63 10.30 4.65
CA ILE A 119 4.61 10.37 5.76
C ILE A 119 4.81 9.00 6.45
N HIS A 120 3.98 7.97 6.24
CA HIS A 120 4.00 6.80 7.15
C HIS A 120 4.29 5.44 6.54
N TRP A 121 4.39 5.31 5.21
CA TRP A 121 4.91 4.05 4.64
C TRP A 121 6.41 3.90 4.80
N THR A 122 7.13 4.93 5.22
CA THR A 122 8.55 4.84 5.61
C THR A 122 8.74 4.55 7.09
N MET A 123 7.65 4.52 7.89
CA MET A 123 7.74 4.24 9.31
C MET A 123 7.84 2.76 9.63
N THR A 124 8.61 2.44 10.65
CA THR A 124 8.72 1.10 11.23
C THR A 124 7.54 0.83 12.18
N CYS A 125 7.25 -0.44 12.45
CA CYS A 125 6.22 -0.83 13.43
C CYS A 125 6.43 -0.18 14.81
N GLU A 126 7.69 0.02 15.22
CA GLU A 126 8.06 0.68 16.48
C GLU A 126 7.66 2.15 16.49
N GLN A 127 7.77 2.83 15.35
CA GLN A 127 7.39 4.24 15.24
C GLN A 127 5.86 4.42 15.32
N ILE A 128 5.06 3.46 14.84
CA ILE A 128 3.60 3.46 15.06
C ILE A 128 3.27 3.25 16.54
N GLN A 129 3.91 2.28 17.19
CA GLN A 129 3.66 2.00 18.61
C GLN A 129 4.03 3.20 19.49
N GLN A 130 5.15 3.87 19.19
CA GLN A 130 5.51 5.11 19.87
C GLN A 130 4.49 6.23 19.65
N PHE A 131 3.92 6.33 18.44
CA PHE A 131 2.88 7.31 18.14
C PHE A 131 1.58 7.02 18.89
N GLN A 132 1.13 5.76 18.93
CA GLN A 132 -0.03 5.33 19.71
C GLN A 132 0.17 5.61 21.20
N ASN A 133 1.32 5.22 21.76
CA ASN A 133 1.62 5.41 23.17
C ASN A 133 1.67 6.89 23.56
N LYS A 134 2.27 7.76 22.74
CA LYS A 134 2.26 9.21 22.98
C LYS A 134 0.84 9.77 22.99
N ARG A 135 0.00 9.35 22.05
CA ARG A 135 -1.39 9.80 21.95
C ARG A 135 -2.23 9.38 23.16
N THR A 136 -2.05 8.14 23.63
CA THR A 136 -2.72 7.63 24.83
C THR A 136 -2.27 8.38 26.09
N ILE A 137 -0.99 8.75 26.17
CA ILE A 137 -0.47 9.56 27.29
C ILE A 137 -1.03 10.98 27.26
N ASP A 138 -1.10 11.61 26.09
CA ASP A 138 -1.65 12.96 25.94
C ASP A 138 -3.15 12.99 26.29
N GLU A 139 -3.93 11.98 25.88
CA GLU A 139 -5.35 11.84 26.24
C GLU A 139 -5.58 11.57 27.74
N LEU A 140 -4.62 10.93 28.43
CA LEU A 140 -4.65 10.71 29.88
C LEU A 140 -4.20 11.94 30.68
N SER A 141 -3.39 12.84 30.10
CA SER A 141 -2.88 14.04 30.76
C SER A 141 -3.89 15.20 30.84
N ILE A 142 -5.05 15.05 30.19
CA ILE A 142 -6.13 16.04 30.16
C ILE A 142 -7.13 15.81 31.33
N TYR A 143 -6.89 14.80 32.16
CA TYR A 143 -7.61 14.54 33.42
C TYR A 143 -6.71 14.76 34.64
#